data_AF-A0A3N8C002-F1
#
_entry.id   AF-A0A3N8C002-F1
#
_cell.length_a   1.000
_cell.length_b   1.000
_cell.length_c   1.000
_cell.angle_alpha   90.00
_cell.angle_beta   90.00
_cell.angle_gamma   90.00
#
_symmetry.space_group_name_H-M   'P 1'
#
loop_
_entity.id
_entity.type
_entity.pdbx_description
1 polymer ?
#
loop_
_entity_poly.entity_id
_entity_poly.type
_entity_poly.pdbx_seq_one_letter_code
_entity_poly.pdbx_strand_id
1 'polypeptide(L)'
;MTMMRHDELIFCLQRLHPGTVHGVDFWVAHPSDFSSGAQTGPAIIVQWNLEAAKPDDAAIDAIWRQHGEEYRAMIADADARAKRALLLADADRLVSKAVDLNEFDSEAQARAYRQALRDITAQPGWPTSITWPDPPTIGQPHKT
;
A
#
# COMPACT_ATOMS: atom_id res chain seq x y z
N MET A 1 -1.36 -2.12 23.09
CA MET A 1 -1.78 -2.43 21.71
C MET A 1 -1.29 -1.33 20.79
N THR A 2 -0.77 -1.67 19.61
CA THR A 2 -0.66 -0.72 18.49
C THR A 2 -2.06 -0.26 18.09
N MET A 3 -2.21 1.00 17.69
CA MET A 3 -3.49 1.60 17.32
C MET A 3 -4.15 0.88 16.13
N MET A 4 -5.38 0.38 16.33
CA MET A 4 -6.18 -0.31 15.29
C MET A 4 -6.57 0.66 14.18
N ARG A 5 -6.21 0.35 12.93
CA ARG A 5 -6.59 1.17 11.77
C ARG A 5 -8.00 0.85 11.27
N HIS A 6 -8.59 1.76 10.49
CA HIS A 6 -9.93 1.61 9.93
C HIS A 6 -10.13 0.25 9.24
N ASP A 7 -9.29 -0.05 8.26
CA ASP A 7 -9.39 -1.27 7.47
C ASP A 7 -9.05 -2.53 8.27
N GLU A 8 -8.20 -2.40 9.30
CA GLU A 8 -7.85 -3.51 10.19
C GLU A 8 -9.05 -3.92 11.05
N LEU A 9 -9.83 -2.95 11.54
CA LEU A 9 -11.07 -3.24 12.26
C LEU A 9 -12.13 -3.84 11.33
N ILE A 10 -12.29 -3.31 10.11
CA ILE A 10 -13.20 -3.88 9.10
C ILE A 10 -12.84 -5.35 8.83
N PHE A 11 -11.57 -5.63 8.59
CA PHE A 11 -11.06 -6.99 8.38
C PHE A 11 -11.43 -7.92 9.54
N CYS A 12 -11.21 -7.47 10.79
CA CYS A 12 -11.54 -8.28 11.96
C CYS A 12 -13.04 -8.60 12.03
N LEU A 13 -13.90 -7.61 11.75
CA LEU A 13 -15.35 -7.79 11.79
C LEU A 13 -15.85 -8.73 10.69
N GLN A 14 -15.30 -8.63 9.48
CA GLN A 14 -15.65 -9.53 8.38
C GLN A 14 -15.11 -10.95 8.60
N ARG A 15 -14.04 -11.10 9.39
CA ARG A 15 -13.55 -12.42 9.80
C ARG A 15 -14.47 -13.07 10.85
N LEU A 16 -14.96 -12.28 11.81
CA LEU A 16 -15.92 -12.72 12.83
C LEU A 16 -17.30 -13.01 12.24
N HIS A 17 -17.72 -12.20 11.26
CA HIS A 17 -19.01 -12.30 10.59
C HIS A 17 -18.81 -12.36 9.07
N PRO A 18 -18.45 -13.53 8.52
CA PRO A 18 -18.23 -13.69 7.08
C PRO A 18 -19.45 -13.30 6.25
N GLY A 19 -19.20 -12.61 5.14
CA GLY A 19 -20.25 -12.16 4.20
C GLY A 19 -20.88 -10.81 4.54
N THR A 20 -20.48 -10.18 5.65
CA THR A 20 -20.96 -8.84 6.03
C THR A 20 -20.28 -7.73 5.22
N VAL A 21 -21.03 -6.66 4.99
CA VAL A 21 -20.64 -5.51 4.18
C VAL A 21 -20.52 -4.27 5.06
N HIS A 22 -19.31 -3.71 5.13
CA HIS A 22 -19.08 -2.39 5.74
C HIS A 22 -19.86 -1.31 4.98
N GLY A 23 -20.50 -0.40 5.71
CA GLY A 23 -21.39 0.62 5.15
C GLY A 23 -22.85 0.16 4.94
N VAL A 24 -23.16 -1.10 5.27
CA VAL A 24 -24.53 -1.65 5.21
C VAL A 24 -24.87 -2.37 6.52
N ASP A 25 -24.06 -3.35 6.89
CA ASP A 25 -24.28 -4.18 8.07
C ASP A 25 -23.64 -3.58 9.33
N PHE A 26 -22.52 -2.87 9.14
CA PHE A 26 -21.82 -2.15 10.20
C PHE A 26 -21.02 -0.96 9.64
N TRP A 27 -20.74 0.02 10.50
CA TRP A 27 -19.91 1.17 10.16
C TRP A 27 -18.77 1.28 11.15
N VAL A 28 -17.59 1.51 10.57
CA VAL A 28 -16.36 1.82 11.30
C VAL A 28 -16.03 3.29 11.08
N ALA A 29 -15.53 3.96 12.11
CA ALA A 29 -14.96 5.30 12.02
C ALA A 29 -13.69 5.39 12.87
N HIS A 30 -12.93 6.46 12.71
CA HIS A 30 -11.80 6.78 13.58
C HIS A 30 -11.67 8.30 13.72
N PRO A 31 -11.07 8.80 14.81
CA PRO A 31 -10.60 10.18 14.86
C PRO A 31 -9.58 10.43 13.75
N SER A 32 -9.71 11.57 13.08
CA SER A 32 -8.76 12.02 12.05
C SER A 32 -8.33 13.46 12.31
N ASP A 33 -7.12 13.79 11.92
CA ASP A 33 -6.68 15.17 11.84
C ASP A 33 -7.43 15.88 10.70
N PHE A 34 -7.95 17.08 10.96
CA PHE A 34 -8.78 17.79 10.00
C PHE A 34 -7.99 18.30 8.78
N SER A 35 -6.70 18.57 8.95
CA SER A 35 -5.86 19.15 7.88
C SER A 35 -5.28 18.08 6.96
N SER A 36 -4.79 16.99 7.53
CA SER A 36 -4.09 15.92 6.81
C SER A 36 -4.98 14.73 6.49
N GLY A 37 -6.14 14.60 7.16
CA GLY A 37 -6.99 13.41 7.10
C GLY A 37 -6.37 12.18 7.78
N ALA A 38 -5.18 12.31 8.38
CA ALA A 38 -4.49 11.19 9.01
C ALA A 38 -5.27 10.68 10.22
N GLN A 39 -5.31 9.36 10.40
CA GLN A 39 -5.93 8.74 11.55
C GLN A 39 -5.15 9.10 12.83
N THR A 40 -5.84 9.65 13.85
CA THR A 40 -5.24 10.14 15.11
C THR A 40 -5.64 9.33 16.34
N GLY A 41 -6.66 8.46 16.24
CA GLY A 41 -7.08 7.57 17.31
C GLY A 41 -7.55 6.21 16.78
N PRO A 42 -7.80 5.22 17.65
CA PRO A 42 -8.19 3.88 17.24
C PRO A 42 -9.50 3.88 16.45
N ALA A 43 -9.62 2.94 15.52
CA ALA A 43 -10.88 2.68 14.84
C ALA A 43 -11.92 2.12 15.82
N ILE A 44 -13.18 2.52 15.64
CA ILE A 44 -14.31 2.14 16.49
C ILE A 44 -15.51 1.74 15.62
N ILE A 45 -16.35 0.86 16.15
CA ILE A 45 -17.65 0.50 15.56
C ILE A 45 -18.66 1.56 15.97
N VAL A 46 -19.10 2.39 15.02
CA VAL A 46 -20.08 3.46 15.28
C VAL A 46 -21.52 3.02 15.09
N GLN A 47 -21.76 2.00 14.26
CA GLN A 47 -23.09 1.45 14.03
C GLN A 47 -23.01 -0.05 13.74
N TRP A 48 -23.99 -0.79 14.25
CA TRP A 48 -24.12 -2.25 14.14
C TRP A 48 -25.57 -2.60 13.83
N ASN A 49 -25.84 -3.09 12.62
CA ASN A 49 -27.19 -3.38 12.12
C ASN A 49 -27.48 -4.87 12.02
N LEU A 50 -26.58 -5.74 12.48
CA LEU A 50 -26.77 -7.18 12.48
C LEU A 50 -27.57 -7.63 13.69
N GLU A 51 -28.35 -8.69 13.54
CA GLU A 51 -29.02 -9.37 14.65
C GLU A 51 -28.03 -10.05 15.59
N ALA A 52 -26.87 -10.47 15.06
CA ALA A 52 -25.80 -11.04 15.85
C ALA A 52 -25.26 -10.04 16.88
N ALA A 53 -24.77 -10.54 18.02
CA ALA A 53 -24.18 -9.69 19.04
C ALA A 53 -22.95 -8.94 18.48
N LYS A 54 -22.87 -7.63 18.77
CA LYS A 54 -21.71 -6.81 18.45
C LYS A 54 -20.46 -7.40 19.15
N PRO A 55 -19.36 -7.64 18.41
CA PRO A 55 -18.11 -8.10 19.01
C PRO A 55 -17.58 -7.14 20.06
N ASP A 56 -17.00 -7.69 21.13
CA ASP A 56 -16.23 -6.93 22.10
C ASP A 56 -14.77 -6.78 21.67
N ASP A 57 -14.03 -5.93 22.38
CA ASP A 57 -12.62 -5.64 22.08
C ASP A 57 -11.75 -6.89 22.20
N ALA A 58 -12.11 -7.83 23.09
CA ALA A 58 -11.35 -9.07 23.28
C ALA A 58 -11.46 -10.02 22.08
N ALA A 59 -12.65 -10.14 21.49
CA ALA A 59 -12.88 -10.92 20.28
C ALA A 59 -12.14 -10.31 19.07
N ILE A 60 -12.20 -8.98 18.94
CA ILE A 60 -11.49 -8.23 17.89
C ILE A 60 -9.97 -8.43 18.02
N ASP A 61 -9.44 -8.28 19.24
CA ASP A 61 -8.03 -8.50 19.55
C ASP A 61 -7.56 -9.91 19.22
N ALA A 62 -8.37 -10.92 19.53
CA ALA A 62 -8.03 -12.32 19.27
C ALA A 62 -7.85 -12.56 17.76
N ILE A 63 -8.78 -12.05 16.95
CA ILE A 63 -8.69 -12.13 15.49
C ILE A 63 -7.47 -11.38 14.97
N TRP A 64 -7.23 -10.17 15.48
CA TRP A 64 -6.09 -9.37 15.07
C TRP A 64 -4.76 -10.04 15.41
N ARG A 65 -4.62 -10.64 16.61
CA ARG A 65 -3.42 -11.40 17.00
C ARG A 65 -3.21 -12.62 16.10
N GLN A 66 -4.29 -13.26 15.65
CA GLN A 66 -4.20 -14.46 14.83
C GLN A 66 -3.90 -14.17 13.35
N HIS A 67 -4.45 -13.07 12.80
CA HIS A 67 -4.49 -12.84 11.35
C HIS A 67 -3.92 -11.49 10.91
N GLY A 68 -3.62 -10.58 11.82
CA GLY A 68 -3.22 -9.21 11.49
C GLY A 68 -1.90 -9.11 10.75
N GLU A 69 -0.95 -10.00 11.04
CA GLU A 69 0.35 -10.05 10.33
C GLU A 69 0.16 -10.47 8.87
N GLU A 70 -0.62 -11.53 8.62
CA GLU A 70 -0.96 -11.99 7.26
C GLU A 70 -1.67 -10.90 6.47
N TYR A 71 -2.66 -10.24 7.09
CA TYR A 71 -3.39 -9.12 6.47
C TYR A 71 -2.44 -7.99 6.09
N ARG A 72 -1.55 -7.57 6.99
CA ARG A 72 -0.57 -6.51 6.71
C ARG A 72 0.41 -6.89 5.61
N ALA A 73 0.88 -8.13 5.58
CA ALA A 73 1.76 -8.62 4.52
C ALA A 73 1.06 -8.60 3.16
N MET A 74 -0.22 -9.01 3.11
CA MET A 74 -1.03 -8.96 1.89
C MET A 74 -1.21 -7.52 1.37
N ILE A 75 -1.58 -6.58 2.25
CA ILE A 75 -1.74 -5.17 1.87
C ILE A 75 -0.39 -4.58 1.42
N ALA A 76 0.71 -4.85 2.14
CA ALA A 76 2.04 -4.39 1.76
C ALA A 76 2.47 -4.91 0.38
N ASP A 77 2.20 -6.19 0.06
CA ASP A 77 2.47 -6.75 -1.28
C ASP A 77 1.66 -6.03 -2.36
N ALA A 78 0.36 -5.82 -2.14
CA ALA A 78 -0.50 -5.13 -3.08
C ALA A 78 -0.02 -3.68 -3.33
N ASP A 79 0.26 -2.92 -2.27
CA ASP A 79 0.74 -1.55 -2.35
C ASP A 79 2.10 -1.46 -3.06
N ALA A 80 3.04 -2.35 -2.72
CA ALA A 80 4.34 -2.41 -3.36
C ALA A 80 4.23 -2.74 -4.86
N ARG A 81 3.34 -3.66 -5.26
CA ARG A 81 3.08 -3.97 -6.67
C ARG A 81 2.46 -2.78 -7.41
N ALA A 82 1.51 -2.10 -6.79
CA ALA A 82 0.88 -0.91 -7.37
C ALA A 82 1.92 0.20 -7.61
N LYS A 83 2.76 0.50 -6.61
CA LYS A 83 3.86 1.46 -6.76
C LYS A 83 4.84 1.06 -7.86
N ARG A 84 5.25 -0.22 -7.92
CA ARG A 84 6.12 -0.74 -8.98
C ARG A 84 5.50 -0.54 -10.36
N ALA A 85 4.21 -0.82 -10.53
CA ALA A 85 3.52 -0.66 -11.80
C ALA A 85 3.54 0.81 -12.28
N LEU A 86 3.28 1.75 -11.37
CA LEU A 86 3.36 3.19 -11.66
C LEU A 86 4.78 3.60 -12.09
N LEU A 87 5.80 3.19 -11.33
CA LEU A 87 7.20 3.51 -11.64
C LEU A 87 7.69 2.87 -12.94
N LEU A 88 7.20 1.67 -13.30
CA LEU A 88 7.50 1.04 -14.59
C LEU A 88 6.91 1.85 -15.75
N ALA A 89 5.68 2.35 -15.60
CA ALA A 89 5.07 3.22 -16.60
C ALA A 89 5.85 4.55 -16.73
N ASP A 90 6.32 5.12 -15.61
CA ASP A 90 7.20 6.30 -15.63
C ASP A 90 8.52 6.00 -16.35
N ALA A 91 9.14 4.85 -16.06
CA ALA A 91 10.38 4.42 -16.71
C ALA A 91 10.22 4.24 -18.22
N ASP A 92 9.10 3.68 -18.68
CA ASP A 92 8.80 3.57 -20.11
C ASP A 92 8.73 4.95 -20.78
N ARG A 93 8.13 5.96 -20.12
CA ARG A 93 8.13 7.34 -20.63
C ARG A 93 9.54 7.94 -20.71
N LEU A 94 10.41 7.64 -19.74
CA LEU A 94 11.82 8.09 -19.77
C LEU A 94 12.59 7.47 -20.94
N VAL A 95 12.38 6.18 -21.23
CA VAL A 95 12.99 5.52 -22.38
C VAL A 95 12.54 6.17 -23.68
N SER A 96 11.22 6.37 -23.87
CA SER A 96 10.69 7.04 -25.07
C SER A 96 11.27 8.44 -25.24
N LYS A 97 11.34 9.24 -24.17
CA LYS A 97 11.91 10.59 -24.22
C LYS A 97 13.38 10.58 -24.66
N ALA A 98 14.20 9.67 -24.11
CA ALA A 98 15.61 9.60 -24.47
C ALA A 98 15.81 9.16 -25.93
N VAL A 99 14.97 8.25 -26.44
CA VAL A 99 14.97 7.85 -27.85
C VAL A 99 14.61 9.03 -28.75
N ASP A 100 13.57 9.79 -28.42
CA ASP A 100 13.14 10.97 -29.20
C ASP A 100 14.22 12.06 -29.24
N LEU A 101 15.01 12.20 -28.16
CA LEU A 101 16.14 13.13 -28.07
C LEU A 101 17.44 12.55 -28.65
N ASN A 102 17.45 11.28 -29.07
CA ASN A 102 18.62 10.56 -29.54
C ASN A 102 19.78 10.57 -28.51
N GLU A 103 19.44 10.53 -27.22
CA GLU A 103 20.36 10.51 -26.07
C GLU A 103 20.64 9.08 -25.61
N PHE A 104 21.58 8.39 -26.26
CA PHE A 104 21.85 6.97 -26.01
C PHE A 104 22.23 6.63 -24.56
N ASP A 105 23.01 7.49 -23.89
CA ASP A 105 23.39 7.29 -22.48
C ASP A 105 22.18 7.38 -21.57
N SER A 106 21.31 8.37 -21.80
CA SER A 106 20.05 8.54 -21.06
C SER A 106 19.07 7.39 -21.33
N GLU A 107 19.03 6.87 -22.55
CA GLU A 107 18.25 5.68 -22.90
C GLU A 107 18.75 4.46 -22.11
N ALA A 108 20.06 4.23 -22.09
CA ALA A 108 20.66 3.13 -21.35
C ALA A 108 20.37 3.21 -19.84
N GLN A 109 20.47 4.41 -19.25
CA GLN A 109 20.13 4.65 -17.84
C GLN A 109 18.64 4.38 -17.56
N ALA A 110 17.73 4.87 -18.40
CA ALA A 110 16.29 4.63 -18.27
C ALA A 110 15.94 3.13 -18.38
N ARG A 111 16.59 2.40 -19.29
CA ARG A 111 16.43 0.94 -19.41
C ARG A 111 16.96 0.19 -18.18
N ALA A 112 18.11 0.60 -17.64
CA ALA A 112 18.67 0.02 -16.42
C ALA A 112 17.75 0.26 -15.20
N TYR A 113 17.24 1.49 -15.04
CA TYR A 113 16.25 1.83 -14.01
C TYR A 113 14.99 0.95 -14.12
N ARG A 114 14.44 0.81 -15.32
CA ARG A 114 13.27 -0.07 -15.56
C ARG A 114 13.55 -1.53 -15.18
N GLN A 115 14.75 -2.04 -15.47
CA GLN A 115 15.13 -3.39 -15.09
C GLN A 115 15.25 -3.55 -13.58
N ALA A 116 15.88 -2.59 -12.89
CA ALA A 116 15.96 -2.58 -11.42
C ALA A 116 14.56 -2.60 -10.76
N LEU A 117 13.60 -1.85 -11.30
CA LEU A 117 12.20 -1.91 -10.86
C LEU A 117 11.55 -3.28 -11.10
N ARG A 118 11.95 -4.01 -12.15
CA ARG A 118 11.41 -5.35 -12.41
C ARG A 118 11.89 -6.35 -11.37
N ASP A 119 13.16 -6.24 -11.01
CA ASP A 119 13.87 -7.17 -10.13
C ASP A 119 13.57 -6.93 -8.64
N ILE A 120 12.88 -5.84 -8.31
CA ILE A 120 12.55 -5.46 -6.93
C ILE A 120 11.79 -6.53 -6.14
N THR A 121 10.97 -7.35 -6.81
CA THR A 121 10.21 -8.43 -6.16
C THR A 121 11.09 -9.58 -5.68
N ALA A 122 12.35 -9.64 -6.12
CA ALA A 122 13.34 -10.60 -5.66
C ALA A 122 14.21 -10.05 -4.51
N GLN A 123 14.03 -8.79 -4.10
CA GLN A 123 14.80 -8.22 -2.99
C GLN A 123 14.49 -8.94 -1.67
N PRO A 124 15.52 -9.19 -0.83
CA PRO A 124 15.28 -9.62 0.54
C PRO A 124 14.54 -8.50 1.28
N GLY A 125 13.40 -8.84 1.89
CA GLY A 125 12.54 -7.86 2.56
C GLY A 125 11.29 -7.47 1.78
N TRP A 126 11.12 -7.94 0.54
CA TRP A 126 9.82 -7.85 -0.13
C TRP A 126 8.72 -8.52 0.73
N PRO A 127 7.54 -7.91 0.92
CA PRO A 127 7.10 -6.59 0.41
C PRO A 127 7.25 -5.44 1.41
N THR A 128 7.73 -5.68 2.63
CA THR A 128 7.64 -4.73 3.75
C THR A 128 8.86 -3.82 3.91
N SER A 129 10.02 -4.22 3.39
CA SER A 129 11.27 -3.47 3.43
C SER A 129 11.91 -3.50 2.04
N ILE A 130 11.66 -2.43 1.27
CA ILE A 130 12.04 -2.35 -0.14
C ILE A 130 12.94 -1.15 -0.37
N THR A 131 14.08 -1.35 -1.04
CA THR A 131 14.92 -0.27 -1.55
C THR A 131 14.53 0.04 -2.99
N TRP A 132 13.86 1.18 -3.19
CA TRP A 132 13.43 1.63 -4.51
C TRP A 132 14.59 2.32 -5.23
N PRO A 133 14.86 1.99 -6.52
CA PRO A 133 15.86 2.71 -7.29
C PRO A 133 15.41 4.15 -7.55
N ASP A 134 16.36 5.08 -7.64
CA ASP A 134 16.08 6.46 -8.02
C ASP A 134 15.92 6.59 -9.55
N PRO A 135 14.97 7.41 -10.03
CA PRO A 135 14.80 7.65 -11.46
C PRO A 135 15.99 8.44 -12.04
N PRO A 136 16.46 8.11 -13.26
CA PRO A 136 17.52 8.86 -13.91
C PRO A 136 17.01 10.21 -14.45
N THR A 137 17.91 11.19 -14.54
CA THR A 137 17.61 12.48 -15.15
C THR A 137 17.87 12.43 -16.65
N ILE A 138 16.84 12.71 -17.47
CA ILE A 138 16.92 12.71 -18.94
C ILE A 138 16.96 14.14 -19.47
N GLY A 139 17.91 14.46 -20.35
CA GLY A 139 18.06 15.78 -20.96
C GLY A 139 18.80 16.83 -20.12
N GLN A 140 19.76 16.43 -19.28
CA GLN A 140 20.71 17.40 -18.70
C GLN A 140 21.89 17.58 -19.66
N PRO A 141 22.35 18.83 -19.91
CA PRO A 141 23.52 19.05 -20.73
C PRO A 141 24.73 18.37 -20.07
N HIS A 142 25.45 17.54 -20.83
CA HIS A 142 26.77 17.08 -20.43
C HIS A 142 27.63 18.31 -20.14
N LYS A 143 28.02 18.52 -18.88
CA LYS A 143 29.09 19.47 -18.55
C LYS A 143 30.38 18.89 -19.13
N THR A 144 30.81 19.43 -20.26
CA THR A 144 32.19 19.32 -20.78
C THR A 144 33.19 19.95 -19.82
#